data_AF-A0A453KGM4-F1
#
_entry.id   AF-A0A453KGM4-F1
#
_cell.length_a   1.000
_cell.length_b   1.000
_cell.length_c   1.000
_cell.angle_alpha   90.00
_cell.angle_beta   90.00
_cell.angle_gamma   90.00
#
_symmetry.space_group_name_H-M   'P 1'
#
loop_
_entity.id
_entity.type
_entity.pdbx_description
1 polymer ?
#
loop_
_entity_poly.entity_id
_entity_poly.type
_entity_poly.pdbx_seq_one_letter_code
_entity_poly.pdbx_strand_id
1 'polypeptide(L)'
;MEALSHVAGSTPEQLSAKINRLKQRFDQESRRYAESIDDLRALHDKKERKILRKQQLYAGFRVKLNSCQKALDLRWKKFQRNAGLLKRQLTWLFNEHLGKKGISGFINVDYKSKVLSVELTMPQDASRDTVRDTRGLSGGERSFSTLCFTLALHGMTEAPFRAMDEFDVFMDAVSRKISLDTLVDFAVAHGSQWVFITPHDISMVKPGDRVKKQQMAAPRG
;
A
#
# COMPACT_ATOMS: atom_id res chain seq x y z
N MET A 1 -51.90 49.80 -6.30
CA MET A 1 -52.61 51.10 -6.21
C MET A 1 -52.84 51.55 -4.76
N GLU A 2 -51.97 51.21 -3.80
CA GLU A 2 -52.18 51.56 -2.37
C GLU A 2 -51.31 52.71 -1.85
N ALA A 3 -50.33 53.20 -2.61
CA ALA A 3 -49.41 54.25 -2.13
C ALA A 3 -49.99 55.67 -2.13
N LEU A 4 -51.17 55.90 -2.71
CA LEU A 4 -51.81 57.22 -2.84
C LEU A 4 -53.02 57.43 -1.91
N SER A 5 -53.44 56.42 -1.13
CA SER A 5 -54.60 56.54 -0.23
C SER A 5 -54.37 57.52 0.94
N HIS A 6 -53.10 57.79 1.29
CA HIS A 6 -52.72 58.71 2.36
C HIS A 6 -52.57 60.19 1.93
N VAL A 7 -52.82 60.52 0.65
CA VAL A 7 -52.63 61.88 0.12
C VAL A 7 -53.96 62.64 -0.03
N ALA A 8 -55.09 61.94 0.05
CA ALA A 8 -56.42 62.52 0.00
C ALA A 8 -56.72 63.32 1.29
N GLY A 9 -56.34 64.60 1.31
CA GLY A 9 -56.67 65.54 2.41
C GLY A 9 -55.50 66.34 2.99
N SER A 10 -54.27 66.21 2.47
CA SER A 10 -53.12 67.01 2.94
C SER A 10 -53.00 68.32 2.17
N THR A 11 -52.82 69.46 2.85
CA THR A 11 -52.60 70.74 2.16
C THR A 11 -51.18 70.82 1.55
N PRO A 12 -50.97 71.64 0.50
CA PRO A 12 -49.66 71.78 -0.14
C PRO A 12 -48.54 72.17 0.83
N GLU A 13 -48.85 72.94 1.88
CA GLU A 13 -47.88 73.32 2.92
C GLU A 13 -47.50 72.13 3.80
N GLN A 14 -48.44 71.26 4.15
CA GLN A 14 -48.18 70.08 4.98
C GLN A 14 -47.32 69.04 4.24
N LEU A 15 -47.57 68.85 2.94
CA LEU A 15 -46.73 68.01 2.08
C LEU A 15 -45.33 68.61 1.95
N SER A 16 -45.21 69.93 1.77
CA SER A 16 -43.91 70.61 1.70
C SER A 16 -43.13 70.51 3.01
N ALA A 17 -43.78 70.68 4.16
CA ALA A 17 -43.16 70.52 5.47
C ALA A 17 -42.67 69.09 5.69
N LYS A 18 -43.44 68.09 5.25
CA LYS A 18 -43.06 66.67 5.32
C LYS A 18 -41.87 66.35 4.41
N ILE A 19 -41.84 66.89 3.19
CA ILE A 19 -40.72 66.77 2.26
C ILE A 19 -39.46 67.41 2.87
N ASN A 20 -39.56 68.59 3.47
CA ASN A 20 -38.41 69.27 4.08
C ASN A 20 -37.84 68.50 5.27
N ARG A 21 -38.70 67.93 6.13
CA ARG A 21 -38.25 67.04 7.23
C ARG A 21 -37.56 65.79 6.69
N LEU A 22 -38.09 65.18 5.63
CA LEU A 22 -37.49 64.00 5.01
C LEU A 22 -36.13 64.34 4.37
N LYS A 23 -36.00 65.49 3.71
CA LYS A 23 -34.74 65.98 3.14
C LYS A 23 -33.68 66.24 4.22
N GLN A 24 -34.04 66.95 5.30
CA GLN A 24 -33.10 67.19 6.41
C GLN A 24 -32.62 65.88 7.05
N ARG A 25 -33.52 64.90 7.21
CA ARG A 25 -33.17 63.58 7.73
C ARG A 25 -32.26 62.82 6.76
N PHE A 26 -32.55 62.88 5.46
CA PHE A 26 -31.69 62.30 4.42
C PHE A 26 -30.29 62.91 4.45
N ASP A 27 -30.17 64.24 4.54
CA ASP A 27 -28.89 64.94 4.59
C ASP A 27 -28.08 64.61 5.86
N GLN A 28 -28.74 64.48 7.01
CA GLN A 28 -28.08 64.04 8.25
C GLN A 28 -27.57 62.60 8.16
N GLU A 29 -28.37 61.68 7.62
CA GLU A 29 -27.97 60.28 7.47
C GLU A 29 -26.89 60.10 6.38
N SER A 30 -26.97 60.85 5.27
CA SER A 30 -25.97 60.85 4.20
C SER A 30 -24.62 61.44 4.63
N ARG A 31 -24.58 62.27 5.68
CA ARG A 31 -23.34 62.73 6.33
C ARG A 31 -22.78 61.72 7.32
N ARG A 32 -23.66 60.89 7.92
CA ARG A 32 -23.29 59.84 8.88
C ARG A 32 -22.67 58.61 8.21
N TYR A 33 -23.17 58.26 7.03
CA TYR A 33 -22.71 57.12 6.25
C TYR A 33 -22.22 57.59 4.88
N ALA A 34 -20.93 57.36 4.60
CA ALA A 34 -20.29 57.80 3.36
C ALA A 34 -20.67 56.93 2.13
N GLU A 35 -21.19 55.73 2.35
CA GLU A 35 -21.60 54.80 1.28
C GLU A 35 -23.09 54.99 0.97
N SER A 36 -23.42 55.09 -0.32
CA SER A 36 -24.81 55.12 -0.76
C SER A 36 -25.50 53.79 -0.45
N ILE A 37 -26.83 53.83 -0.26
CA ILE A 37 -27.66 52.61 -0.14
C ILE A 37 -27.43 51.69 -1.35
N ASP A 38 -27.25 52.26 -2.53
CA ASP A 38 -26.99 51.49 -3.76
C ASP A 38 -25.58 50.86 -3.76
N ASP A 39 -24.58 51.52 -3.17
CA ASP A 39 -23.24 50.95 -2.99
C ASP A 39 -23.26 49.78 -2.00
N LEU A 40 -24.00 49.93 -0.89
CA LEU A 40 -24.21 48.87 0.10
C LEU A 40 -24.91 47.65 -0.50
N ARG A 41 -25.93 47.87 -1.35
CA ARG A 41 -26.59 46.80 -2.12
C ARG A 41 -25.62 46.11 -3.07
N ALA A 42 -24.84 46.88 -3.84
CA ALA A 42 -23.85 46.32 -4.76
C ALA A 42 -22.76 45.50 -4.01
N LEU A 43 -22.35 45.96 -2.83
CA LEU A 43 -21.40 45.25 -1.97
C LEU A 43 -22.00 43.96 -1.41
N HIS A 44 -23.26 44.01 -0.95
CA HIS A 44 -24.01 42.85 -0.50
C HIS A 44 -24.06 41.79 -1.61
N ASP A 45 -24.53 42.15 -2.80
CA ASP A 45 -24.66 41.24 -3.94
C ASP A 45 -23.30 40.66 -4.39
N LYS A 46 -22.22 41.46 -4.26
CA LYS A 46 -20.85 40.99 -4.53
C LYS A 46 -20.38 39.97 -3.49
N LYS A 47 -20.68 40.18 -2.20
CA LYS A 47 -20.36 39.26 -1.12
C LYS A 47 -21.19 37.97 -1.23
N GLU A 48 -22.47 38.09 -1.53
CA GLU A 48 -23.37 36.95 -1.74
C GLU A 48 -22.89 36.06 -2.88
N ARG A 49 -22.57 36.66 -4.05
CA ARG A 49 -21.98 35.91 -5.18
C ARG A 49 -20.67 35.21 -4.81
N LYS A 50 -19.80 35.84 -4.01
CA LYS A 50 -18.55 35.21 -3.53
C LYS A 50 -18.83 34.03 -2.60
N ILE A 51 -19.80 34.15 -1.69
CA ILE A 51 -20.21 33.08 -0.77
C ILE A 51 -20.75 31.90 -1.59
N LEU A 52 -21.64 32.17 -2.53
CA LEU A 52 -22.25 31.14 -3.38
C LEU A 52 -21.20 30.37 -4.18
N ARG A 53 -20.23 31.07 -4.79
CA ARG A 53 -19.09 30.45 -5.50
C ARG A 53 -18.24 29.57 -4.58
N LYS A 54 -17.93 30.04 -3.36
CA LYS A 54 -17.18 29.23 -2.38
C LYS A 54 -17.97 27.99 -1.96
N GLN A 55 -19.26 28.11 -1.72
CA GLN A 55 -20.13 26.98 -1.37
C GLN A 55 -20.14 25.91 -2.46
N GLN A 56 -20.29 26.31 -3.73
CA GLN A 56 -20.22 25.40 -4.87
C GLN A 56 -18.85 24.71 -4.97
N LEU A 57 -17.77 25.46 -4.76
CA LEU A 57 -16.41 24.92 -4.77
C LEU A 57 -16.21 23.87 -3.67
N TYR A 58 -16.62 24.18 -2.43
CA TYR A 58 -16.54 23.24 -1.31
C TYR A 58 -17.41 22.00 -1.54
N ALA A 59 -18.61 22.15 -2.12
CA ALA A 59 -19.45 21.02 -2.51
C ALA A 59 -18.71 20.11 -3.51
N GLY A 60 -18.06 20.69 -4.53
CA GLY A 60 -17.22 19.95 -5.48
C GLY A 60 -16.04 19.23 -4.81
N PHE A 61 -15.34 19.87 -3.87
CA PHE A 61 -14.26 19.22 -3.13
C PHE A 61 -14.76 18.08 -2.25
N ARG A 62 -15.91 18.21 -1.60
CA ARG A 62 -16.51 17.13 -0.79
C ARG A 62 -16.79 15.88 -1.64
N VAL A 63 -17.31 16.04 -2.85
CA VAL A 63 -17.55 14.92 -3.77
C VAL A 63 -16.23 14.22 -4.14
N LYS A 64 -15.18 14.99 -4.45
CA LYS A 64 -13.85 14.44 -4.77
C LYS A 64 -13.25 13.72 -3.57
N LEU A 65 -13.27 14.32 -2.38
CA LEU A 65 -12.79 13.71 -1.14
C LEU A 65 -13.50 12.39 -0.84
N ASN A 66 -14.84 12.36 -0.96
CA ASN A 66 -15.61 11.14 -0.77
C ASN A 66 -15.21 10.05 -1.78
N SER A 67 -14.93 10.42 -3.02
CA SER A 67 -14.49 9.48 -4.05
C SER A 67 -13.09 8.93 -3.75
N CYS A 68 -12.17 9.79 -3.32
CA CYS A 68 -10.82 9.40 -2.89
C CYS A 68 -10.87 8.47 -1.66
N GLN A 69 -11.71 8.78 -0.67
CA GLN A 69 -11.86 7.96 0.53
C GLN A 69 -12.38 6.57 0.17
N LYS A 70 -13.43 6.48 -0.66
CA LYS A 70 -13.95 5.19 -1.15
C LYS A 70 -12.87 4.39 -1.89
N ALA A 71 -12.09 5.03 -2.76
CA ALA A 71 -11.01 4.36 -3.49
C ALA A 71 -9.88 3.90 -2.57
N LEU A 72 -9.57 4.66 -1.51
CA LEU A 72 -8.61 4.26 -0.48
C LEU A 72 -9.12 3.05 0.30
N ASP A 73 -10.37 3.07 0.77
CA ASP A 73 -10.98 1.98 1.53
C ASP A 73 -11.02 0.68 0.73
N LEU A 74 -11.36 0.76 -0.57
CA LEU A 74 -11.35 -0.39 -1.46
C LEU A 74 -9.94 -0.97 -1.65
N ARG A 75 -8.93 -0.11 -1.87
CA ARG A 75 -7.53 -0.54 -1.98
C ARG A 75 -7.03 -1.17 -0.68
N TRP A 76 -7.40 -0.59 0.46
CA TRP A 76 -7.02 -1.10 1.78
C TRP A 76 -7.62 -2.47 2.05
N LYS A 77 -8.91 -2.67 1.77
CA LYS A 77 -9.56 -3.98 1.87
C LYS A 77 -8.91 -5.03 0.95
N LYS A 78 -8.60 -4.66 -0.29
CA LYS A 78 -7.90 -5.53 -1.24
C LYS A 78 -6.50 -5.90 -0.74
N PHE A 79 -5.76 -4.93 -0.21
CA PHE A 79 -4.44 -5.16 0.38
C PHE A 79 -4.51 -6.12 1.56
N GLN A 80 -5.39 -5.90 2.53
CA GLN A 80 -5.54 -6.78 3.70
C GLN A 80 -5.88 -8.22 3.30
N ARG A 81 -6.81 -8.39 2.35
CA ARG A 81 -7.17 -9.71 1.82
C ARG A 81 -5.97 -10.39 1.16
N ASN A 82 -5.28 -9.68 0.27
CA ASN A 82 -4.14 -10.23 -0.45
C ASN A 82 -2.98 -10.55 0.49
N ALA A 83 -2.70 -9.69 1.46
CA ALA A 83 -1.68 -9.91 2.49
C ALA A 83 -1.89 -11.23 3.26
N GLY A 84 -3.14 -11.52 3.65
CA GLY A 84 -3.49 -12.77 4.31
C GLY A 84 -3.34 -14.00 3.40
N LEU A 85 -3.78 -13.89 2.14
CA LEU A 85 -3.67 -14.97 1.16
C LEU A 85 -2.20 -15.28 0.82
N LEU A 86 -1.40 -14.25 0.57
CA LEU A 86 0.04 -14.39 0.27
C LEU A 86 0.80 -14.97 1.46
N LYS A 87 0.50 -14.53 2.70
CA LYS A 87 1.07 -15.14 3.91
C LYS A 87 0.80 -16.65 3.93
N ARG A 88 -0.46 -17.06 3.71
CA ARG A 88 -0.84 -18.48 3.71
C ARG A 88 -0.16 -19.27 2.60
N GLN A 89 -0.10 -18.71 1.39
CA GLN A 89 0.56 -19.34 0.25
C GLN A 89 2.07 -19.51 0.51
N LEU A 90 2.71 -18.47 1.06
CA LEU A 90 4.13 -18.50 1.43
C LEU A 90 4.41 -19.59 2.47
N THR A 91 3.60 -19.67 3.54
CA THR A 91 3.73 -20.72 4.56
C THR A 91 3.54 -22.12 3.96
N TRP A 92 2.60 -22.28 3.03
CA TRP A 92 2.33 -23.58 2.41
C TRP A 92 3.50 -24.06 1.54
N LEU A 93 3.96 -23.22 0.60
CA LEU A 93 5.12 -23.53 -0.27
C LEU A 93 6.41 -23.74 0.55
N PHE A 94 6.58 -22.97 1.62
CA PHE A 94 7.72 -23.13 2.52
C PHE A 94 7.74 -24.52 3.17
N ASN A 95 6.59 -24.99 3.67
CA ASN A 95 6.48 -26.32 4.27
C ASN A 95 6.58 -27.45 3.25
N GLU A 96 6.17 -27.24 2.00
CA GLU A 96 6.38 -28.21 0.91
C GLU A 96 7.88 -28.52 0.74
N HIS A 97 8.72 -27.49 0.74
CA HIS A 97 10.17 -27.67 0.63
C HIS A 97 10.82 -28.19 1.92
N LEU A 98 10.41 -27.68 3.10
CA LEU A 98 10.93 -28.14 4.39
C LEU A 98 10.60 -29.62 4.67
N GLY A 99 9.43 -30.08 4.22
CA GLY A 99 8.95 -31.44 4.39
C GLY A 99 9.89 -32.50 3.78
N LYS A 100 10.70 -32.13 2.78
CA LYS A 100 11.73 -33.01 2.19
C LYS A 100 12.79 -33.46 3.21
N LYS A 101 12.97 -32.73 4.30
CA LYS A 101 13.86 -33.06 5.42
C LYS A 101 13.10 -33.36 6.72
N GLY A 102 11.77 -33.53 6.63
CA GLY A 102 10.89 -33.75 7.79
C GLY A 102 10.74 -32.53 8.71
N ILE A 103 11.17 -31.34 8.27
CA ILE A 103 11.10 -30.10 9.04
C ILE A 103 9.74 -29.45 8.78
N SER A 104 9.18 -28.78 9.78
CA SER A 104 8.03 -27.88 9.59
C SER A 104 8.37 -26.47 10.03
N GLY A 105 7.69 -25.48 9.47
CA GLY A 105 7.92 -24.08 9.80
C GLY A 105 6.67 -23.22 9.76
N PHE A 106 6.71 -22.15 10.53
CA PHE A 106 5.68 -21.12 10.57
C PHE A 106 6.28 -19.78 10.13
N ILE A 107 5.55 -19.08 9.26
CA ILE A 107 5.95 -17.76 8.77
C ILE A 107 4.91 -16.75 9.24
N ASN A 108 5.37 -15.74 9.97
CA ASN A 108 4.54 -14.62 10.38
C ASN A 108 5.04 -13.32 9.77
N VAL A 109 4.16 -12.65 9.01
CA VAL A 109 4.40 -11.32 8.44
C VAL A 109 3.53 -10.34 9.20
N ASP A 110 4.13 -9.54 10.09
CA ASP A 110 3.44 -8.44 10.76
C ASP A 110 3.65 -7.15 9.98
N TYR A 111 2.61 -6.78 9.22
CA TYR A 111 2.60 -5.55 8.42
C TYR A 111 2.55 -4.26 9.26
N LYS A 112 2.13 -4.33 10.53
CA LYS A 112 2.10 -3.15 11.41
C LYS A 112 3.48 -2.84 11.97
N SER A 113 4.14 -3.84 12.55
CA SER A 113 5.50 -3.70 13.06
C SER A 113 6.58 -3.77 11.98
N LYS A 114 6.22 -4.19 10.76
CA LYS A 114 7.12 -4.42 9.61
C LYS A 114 8.17 -5.49 9.91
N VAL A 115 7.75 -6.53 10.62
CA VAL A 115 8.61 -7.64 11.03
C VAL A 115 8.17 -8.92 10.33
N LEU A 116 9.14 -9.66 9.80
CA LEU A 116 8.99 -11.03 9.33
C LEU A 116 9.67 -11.96 10.35
N SER A 117 8.90 -12.87 10.95
CA SER A 117 9.46 -13.95 11.76
C SER A 117 9.27 -15.29 11.08
N VAL A 118 10.30 -16.12 11.18
CA VAL A 118 10.33 -17.49 10.68
C VAL A 118 10.68 -18.39 11.84
N GLU A 119 9.83 -19.38 12.05
CA GLU A 119 9.86 -20.29 13.18
C GLU A 119 9.96 -21.71 12.63
N LEU A 120 10.86 -22.53 13.18
CA LEU A 120 11.06 -23.91 12.72
C LEU A 120 10.85 -24.91 13.86
N THR A 121 10.39 -26.10 13.49
CA THR A 121 10.26 -27.26 14.36
C THR A 121 10.99 -28.43 13.71
N MET A 122 11.92 -29.05 14.44
CA MET A 122 12.79 -30.10 13.91
C MET A 122 12.24 -31.50 14.20
N PRO A 123 12.57 -32.53 13.40
CA PRO A 123 12.15 -33.91 13.67
C PRO A 123 12.62 -34.46 15.02
N GLN A 124 13.81 -34.02 15.45
CA GLN A 124 14.49 -34.46 16.68
C GLN A 124 13.95 -33.78 17.94
N ASP A 125 13.09 -32.78 17.77
CA ASP A 125 12.42 -32.13 18.87
C ASP A 125 11.27 -33.04 19.35
N ALA A 126 11.54 -33.81 20.42
CA ALA A 126 10.63 -34.82 20.98
C ALA A 126 9.28 -34.25 21.46
N SER A 127 9.18 -32.93 21.58
CA SER A 127 7.94 -32.18 21.79
C SER A 127 7.70 -31.30 20.58
N ARG A 128 6.52 -31.42 19.95
CA ARG A 128 6.08 -30.54 18.85
C ARG A 128 6.00 -29.05 19.25
N ASP A 129 6.22 -28.71 20.53
CA ASP A 129 6.17 -27.33 21.05
C ASP A 129 7.53 -26.61 21.07
N THR A 130 8.66 -27.26 20.77
CA THR A 130 9.94 -26.53 20.70
C THR A 130 10.06 -25.83 19.35
N VAL A 131 9.47 -24.64 19.27
CA VAL A 131 9.65 -23.74 18.14
C VAL A 131 10.95 -22.96 18.33
N ARG A 132 11.88 -23.09 17.39
CA ARG A 132 13.14 -22.34 17.41
C ARG A 132 13.04 -21.13 16.48
N ASP A 133 13.40 -19.96 17.01
CA ASP A 133 13.76 -18.82 16.17
C ASP A 133 15.04 -19.16 15.38
N THR A 134 15.16 -18.59 14.18
CA THR A 134 16.30 -18.73 13.25
C THR A 134 17.68 -18.55 13.90
N ARG A 135 17.74 -17.80 15.01
CA ARG A 135 18.95 -17.56 15.81
C ARG A 135 19.49 -18.81 16.50
N GLY A 136 18.63 -19.75 16.89
CA GLY A 136 19.00 -20.99 17.59
C GLY A 136 19.33 -22.18 16.66
N LEU A 137 19.30 -21.97 15.35
CA LEU A 137 19.60 -23.00 14.35
C LEU A 137 21.10 -23.14 14.11
N SER A 138 21.56 -24.35 13.79
CA SER A 138 22.90 -24.58 13.26
C SER A 138 23.08 -23.89 11.89
N GLY A 139 24.33 -23.69 11.45
CA GLY A 139 24.63 -23.04 10.17
C GLY A 139 23.99 -23.75 8.97
N GLY A 140 24.00 -25.08 8.97
CA GLY A 140 23.39 -25.88 7.90
C GLY A 140 21.85 -25.82 7.91
N GLU A 141 21.23 -25.85 9.09
CA GLU A 141 19.77 -25.72 9.23
C GLU A 141 19.29 -24.35 8.78
N ARG A 142 20.00 -23.28 9.18
CA ARG A 142 19.70 -21.91 8.76
C ARG A 142 19.82 -21.75 7.24
N SER A 143 20.85 -22.34 6.63
CA SER A 143 21.05 -22.26 5.18
C SER A 143 19.95 -23.02 4.44
N PHE A 144 19.58 -24.21 4.92
CA PHE A 144 18.51 -25.00 4.32
C PHE A 144 17.15 -24.30 4.43
N SER A 145 16.81 -23.78 5.61
CA SER A 145 15.56 -23.02 5.78
C SER A 145 15.54 -21.75 4.93
N THR A 146 16.68 -21.07 4.78
CA THR A 146 16.79 -19.89 3.91
C THR A 146 16.56 -20.26 2.44
N LEU A 147 17.07 -21.41 2.00
CA LEU A 147 16.83 -21.92 0.65
C LEU A 147 15.35 -22.26 0.42
N CYS A 148 14.72 -22.99 1.36
CA CYS A 148 13.30 -23.31 1.29
C CYS A 148 12.43 -22.04 1.25
N PHE A 149 12.78 -21.02 2.04
CA PHE A 149 12.09 -19.74 2.06
C PHE A 149 12.24 -19.00 0.73
N THR A 150 13.46 -18.99 0.17
CA THR A 150 13.76 -18.41 -1.13
C THR A 150 12.94 -19.09 -2.23
N LEU A 151 12.90 -20.42 -2.27
CA LEU A 151 12.11 -21.20 -3.23
C LEU A 151 10.61 -20.89 -3.13
N ALA A 152 10.07 -20.79 -1.91
CA ALA A 152 8.67 -20.42 -1.70
C ALA A 152 8.35 -19.03 -2.28
N LEU A 153 9.25 -18.05 -2.10
CA LEU A 153 9.11 -16.73 -2.73
C LEU A 153 9.23 -16.79 -4.26
N HIS A 154 10.11 -17.64 -4.78
CA HIS A 154 10.26 -17.83 -6.22
C HIS A 154 9.02 -18.48 -6.84
N GLY A 155 8.33 -19.36 -6.11
CA GLY A 155 7.05 -19.96 -6.54
C GLY A 155 5.88 -18.97 -6.56
N MET A 156 6.00 -17.88 -5.81
CA MET A 156 5.00 -16.80 -5.77
C MET A 156 5.31 -15.65 -6.74
N THR A 157 6.49 -15.66 -7.37
CA THR A 157 6.92 -14.58 -8.25
C THR A 157 7.23 -15.10 -9.64
N GLU A 158 6.75 -14.40 -10.65
CA GLU A 158 7.09 -14.71 -12.03
C GLU A 158 8.36 -13.93 -12.41
N ALA A 159 9.37 -14.62 -12.93
CA ALA A 159 10.51 -13.98 -13.56
C ALA A 159 11.05 -14.83 -14.71
N PRO A 160 11.50 -14.21 -15.82
CA PRO A 160 12.04 -14.93 -16.97
C PRO A 160 13.41 -15.56 -16.68
N PHE A 161 14.22 -14.94 -15.82
CA PHE A 161 15.53 -15.43 -15.42
C PHE A 161 15.73 -15.33 -13.90
N ARG A 162 16.48 -16.28 -13.34
CA ARG A 162 16.87 -16.35 -11.93
C ARG A 162 18.32 -16.80 -11.80
N ALA A 163 19.05 -16.21 -10.86
CA ALA A 163 20.41 -16.62 -10.53
C ALA A 163 20.56 -16.77 -9.01
N MET A 164 21.24 -17.83 -8.58
CA MET A 164 21.59 -18.07 -7.18
C MET A 164 23.08 -18.40 -7.09
N ASP A 165 23.76 -17.77 -6.14
CA ASP A 165 25.18 -17.96 -5.87
C ASP A 165 25.36 -18.42 -4.42
N GLU A 166 26.40 -19.23 -4.18
CA GLU A 166 26.81 -19.71 -2.85
C GLU A 166 25.70 -20.30 -1.97
N PHE A 167 24.64 -20.84 -2.58
CA PHE A 167 23.44 -21.30 -1.86
C PHE A 167 23.69 -22.50 -0.93
N ASP A 168 24.80 -23.21 -1.08
CA ASP A 168 25.12 -24.45 -0.38
C ASP A 168 26.36 -24.39 0.55
N VAL A 169 26.93 -23.20 0.77
CA VAL A 169 28.25 -23.05 1.43
C VAL A 169 28.31 -23.61 2.85
N PHE A 170 27.25 -23.43 3.63
CA PHE A 170 27.21 -23.92 5.02
C PHE A 170 26.48 -25.26 5.18
N MET A 171 26.19 -25.94 4.07
CA MET A 171 25.49 -27.23 4.07
C MET A 171 26.47 -28.40 4.06
N ASP A 172 26.15 -29.44 4.84
CA ASP A 172 26.82 -30.74 4.74
C ASP A 172 26.49 -31.44 3.41
N ALA A 173 27.21 -32.52 3.10
CA ALA A 173 27.06 -33.23 1.83
C ALA A 173 25.63 -33.76 1.60
N VAL A 174 24.96 -34.22 2.66
CA VAL A 174 23.58 -34.75 2.57
C VAL A 174 22.59 -33.64 2.28
N SER A 175 22.61 -32.55 3.04
CA SER A 175 21.71 -31.41 2.85
C SER A 175 21.96 -30.73 1.51
N ARG A 176 23.23 -30.60 1.10
CA ARG A 176 23.60 -30.04 -0.20
C ARG A 176 22.98 -30.81 -1.35
N LYS A 177 23.06 -32.15 -1.32
CA LYS A 177 22.45 -33.00 -2.34
C LYS A 177 20.93 -32.79 -2.43
N ILE A 178 20.23 -32.83 -1.29
CA ILE A 178 18.78 -32.62 -1.23
C ILE A 178 18.39 -31.22 -1.75
N SER A 179 19.14 -30.19 -1.35
CA SER A 179 18.95 -28.81 -1.78
C SER A 179 19.12 -28.65 -3.30
N LEU A 180 20.18 -29.22 -3.85
CA LEU A 180 20.48 -29.13 -5.28
C LEU A 180 19.47 -29.88 -6.13
N ASP A 181 19.10 -31.11 -5.75
CA ASP A 181 18.04 -31.87 -6.42
C ASP A 181 16.72 -31.08 -6.39
N THR A 182 16.39 -30.49 -5.24
CA THR A 182 15.18 -29.66 -5.09
C THR A 182 15.19 -28.42 -5.97
N LEU A 183 16.33 -27.73 -6.09
CA LEU A 183 16.48 -26.55 -6.94
C LEU A 183 16.33 -26.89 -8.42
N VAL A 184 16.97 -27.98 -8.87
CA VAL A 184 16.89 -28.43 -10.26
C VAL A 184 15.47 -28.85 -10.60
N ASP A 185 14.82 -29.66 -9.76
CA ASP A 185 13.43 -30.08 -9.95
C ASP A 185 12.49 -28.87 -10.03
N PHE A 186 12.67 -27.90 -9.12
CA PHE A 186 11.89 -26.68 -9.10
C PHE A 186 12.08 -25.86 -10.39
N ALA A 187 13.32 -25.63 -10.80
CA ALA A 187 13.66 -24.88 -12.02
C ALA A 187 13.06 -25.53 -13.27
N VAL A 188 13.16 -26.85 -13.37
CA VAL A 188 12.66 -27.67 -14.48
C VAL A 188 11.13 -27.64 -14.54
N ALA A 189 10.45 -27.65 -13.40
CA ALA A 189 8.99 -27.55 -13.31
C ALA A 189 8.47 -26.13 -13.64
N HIS A 190 9.19 -25.08 -13.22
CA HIS A 190 8.75 -23.69 -13.37
C HIS A 190 8.89 -23.15 -14.81
N GLY A 191 9.72 -23.77 -15.64
CA GLY A 191 9.86 -23.43 -17.06
C GLY A 191 10.57 -22.09 -17.35
N SER A 192 11.23 -21.48 -16.36
CA SER A 192 12.05 -20.27 -16.52
C SER A 192 13.55 -20.60 -16.60
N GLN A 193 14.39 -19.61 -16.94
CA GLN A 193 15.85 -19.82 -16.98
C GLN A 193 16.47 -19.66 -15.58
N TRP A 194 17.26 -20.65 -15.16
CA TRP A 194 17.96 -20.63 -13.88
C TRP A 194 19.47 -20.77 -14.05
N VAL A 195 20.22 -19.99 -13.28
CA VAL A 195 21.68 -20.07 -13.19
C VAL A 195 22.05 -20.33 -11.73
N PHE A 196 22.70 -21.44 -11.47
CA PHE A 196 23.20 -21.78 -10.14
C PHE A 196 24.73 -21.73 -10.17
N ILE A 197 25.30 -20.95 -9.26
CA ILE A 197 26.75 -20.84 -9.06
C ILE A 197 27.03 -21.43 -7.69
N THR A 198 27.97 -22.37 -7.64
CA THR A 198 28.42 -23.00 -6.41
C THR A 198 29.93 -23.27 -6.51
N PRO A 199 30.69 -23.05 -5.42
CA PRO A 199 32.09 -23.45 -5.35
C PRO A 199 32.26 -24.98 -5.17
N HIS A 200 31.16 -25.70 -4.92
CA HIS A 200 31.17 -27.14 -4.68
C HIS A 200 31.10 -27.96 -5.96
N ASP A 201 31.48 -29.24 -5.84
CA ASP A 201 31.38 -30.19 -6.95
C ASP A 201 29.92 -30.42 -7.37
N ILE A 202 29.67 -30.29 -8.67
CA ILE A 202 28.37 -30.47 -9.33
C ILE A 202 28.26 -31.85 -10.01
N SER A 203 29.19 -32.77 -9.75
CA SER A 203 29.17 -34.14 -10.27
C SER A 203 27.85 -34.87 -10.00
N MET A 204 27.28 -34.67 -8.81
CA MET A 204 26.02 -35.30 -8.37
C MET A 204 24.76 -34.90 -9.14
N VAL A 205 24.76 -33.77 -9.85
CA VAL A 205 23.61 -33.33 -10.65
C VAL A 205 23.41 -34.30 -11.81
N LYS A 206 22.18 -34.73 -12.10
CA LYS A 206 21.97 -35.57 -13.29
C LYS A 206 21.92 -34.69 -14.54
N PRO A 207 22.70 -34.99 -15.61
CA PRO A 207 22.51 -34.31 -16.88
C PRO A 207 21.10 -34.63 -17.41
N GLY A 208 20.50 -33.67 -18.08
CA GLY A 208 19.20 -33.85 -18.73
C GLY A 208 19.01 -32.80 -19.82
N ASP A 209 18.01 -32.99 -20.68
CA ASP A 209 17.79 -32.15 -21.87
C ASP A 209 17.65 -30.65 -21.54
N ARG A 210 17.19 -30.35 -20.32
CA ARG A 210 16.99 -28.98 -19.81
C ARG A 210 18.03 -28.55 -18.76
N VAL A 211 19.07 -29.35 -18.53
CA VAL A 211 20.09 -29.11 -17.50
C VAL A 211 21.48 -29.13 -18.12
N LYS A 212 22.13 -27.97 -18.17
CA LYS A 212 23.51 -27.82 -18.64
C LYS A 212 24.44 -27.63 -17.44
N LYS A 213 25.51 -28.44 -17.39
CA LYS A 213 26.62 -28.25 -16.44
C LYS A 213 27.77 -27.52 -17.11
N GLN A 214 28.42 -26.62 -16.37
CA GLN A 214 29.65 -25.97 -16.79
C GLN A 214 30.58 -25.86 -15.58
N GLN A 215 31.74 -26.50 -15.68
CA GLN A 215 32.79 -26.40 -14.66
C GLN A 215 33.82 -25.37 -15.13
N MET A 216 34.13 -24.39 -14.28
CA MET A 216 35.18 -23.42 -14.55
C MET A 216 36.54 -24.01 -14.22
N ALA A 217 37.55 -23.68 -15.02
CA ALA A 217 38.93 -24.01 -14.70
C ALA A 217 39.35 -23.28 -13.42
N ALA A 218 40.24 -23.89 -12.64
CA ALA A 218 40.81 -23.24 -11.47
C ALA A 218 41.43 -21.87 -11.88
N PRO A 219 41.26 -20.82 -11.05
CA PRO A 219 41.88 -19.53 -11.34
C PRO A 219 43.38 -19.71 -11.52
N ARG A 220 43.93 -19.14 -12.60
CA ARG A 220 45.37 -19.15 -12.84
C ARG A 220 46.01 -18.32 -11.73
N GLY A 221 46.77 -18.99 -10.87
CA GLY A 221 47.58 -18.35 -9.83
C GLY A 221 48.71 -17.51 -10.42
#